data_AF-A0A920QPM5-F1
#
_entry.id   AF-A0A920QPM5-F1
#
_cell.length_a   1.000
_cell.length_b   1.000
_cell.length_c   1.000
_cell.angle_alpha   90.00
_cell.angle_beta   90.00
_cell.angle_gamma   90.00
#
_symmetry.space_group_name_H-M   'P 1'
#
loop_
_entity.id
_entity.type
_entity.pdbx_description
1 polymer ?
#
loop_
_entity_poly.entity_id
_entity_poly.type
_entity_poly.pdbx_seq_one_letter_code
_entity_poly.pdbx_strand_id
1 'polypeptide(L)'
;MELNQIFIDIYNTWKHLATMLGSGGTVKVNSRHHQGIGHKQLSNFFFASAYTIDDGLIEAFKNKDGSIIAVQFHPERLDEHPNK
;
A
#
# COMPACT_ATOMS: atom_id res chain seq x y z
N MET A 1 -0.11 -12.36 -15.15
CA MET A 1 0.79 -11.78 -14.13
C MET A 1 1.03 -12.83 -13.07
N GLU A 2 2.28 -13.00 -12.65
CA GLU A 2 2.64 -13.97 -11.61
C GLU A 2 2.33 -13.41 -10.23
N LEU A 3 2.09 -14.29 -9.26
CA LEU A 3 1.90 -13.89 -7.86
C LEU A 3 3.26 -13.54 -7.29
N ASN A 4 3.46 -12.27 -6.94
CA ASN A 4 4.61 -11.82 -6.18
C ASN A 4 4.18 -11.39 -4.78
N GLN A 5 5.13 -11.44 -3.85
CA GLN A 5 4.99 -10.90 -2.51
C GLN A 5 6.03 -9.80 -2.34
N ILE A 6 5.61 -8.63 -1.89
CA ILE A 6 6.47 -7.47 -1.69
C ILE A 6 6.34 -6.98 -0.25
N PHE A 7 7.37 -6.26 0.20
CA PHE A 7 7.31 -5.54 1.46
C PHE A 7 6.99 -4.08 1.21
N ILE A 8 6.04 -3.56 1.97
CA ILE A 8 5.66 -2.16 1.96
C ILE A 8 5.99 -1.54 3.31
N ASP A 9 6.46 -0.30 3.31
CA ASP A 9 6.62 0.48 4.52
C ASP A 9 5.47 1.47 4.68
N ILE A 10 4.75 1.36 5.80
CA ILE A 10 3.60 2.21 6.13
C ILE A 10 4.11 3.49 6.76
N TYR A 11 3.87 4.62 6.09
CA TYR A 11 4.29 5.93 6.57
C TYR A 11 3.36 6.43 7.68
N ASN A 12 3.89 6.43 8.91
CA ASN A 12 3.14 6.63 10.16
C ASN A 12 2.58 8.04 10.40
N THR A 13 2.83 9.00 9.51
CA THR A 13 2.21 10.33 9.59
C THR A 13 0.68 10.26 9.44
N TRP A 14 0.14 9.16 8.91
CA TRP A 14 -1.30 8.97 8.68
C TRP A 14 -1.80 7.60 9.17
N LYS A 15 -2.13 7.50 10.47
CA LYS A 15 -2.48 6.28 11.23
C LYS A 15 -3.61 5.37 10.67
N HIS A 16 -4.30 5.74 9.58
CA HIS A 16 -5.49 5.02 9.12
C HIS A 16 -5.16 3.63 8.58
N LEU A 17 -4.18 3.54 7.66
CA LEU A 17 -3.80 2.26 7.05
C LEU A 17 -3.24 1.29 8.10
N ALA A 18 -2.34 1.76 8.97
CA ALA A 18 -1.80 0.95 10.05
C ALA A 18 -2.90 0.44 11.01
N THR A 19 -3.91 1.25 11.29
CA THR A 19 -5.06 0.84 12.12
C THR A 19 -5.90 -0.23 11.44
N MET A 20 -6.16 -0.10 10.14
CA MET A 20 -6.93 -1.07 9.36
C MET A 20 -6.23 -2.43 9.24
N LEU A 21 -4.90 -2.41 9.09
CA LEU A 21 -4.09 -3.62 9.00
C LEU A 21 -3.77 -4.23 10.38
N GLY A 22 -3.95 -3.47 11.46
CA GLY A 22 -3.54 -3.88 12.81
C GLY A 22 -2.02 -3.92 13.01
N SER A 23 -1.25 -3.34 12.08
CA SER A 23 0.23 -3.35 12.04
C SER A 23 0.76 -2.07 11.42
N GLY A 24 1.90 -1.56 11.91
CA GLY A 24 2.61 -0.41 11.33
C GLY A 24 4.06 -0.78 10.96
N GLY A 25 4.74 0.13 10.27
CA GLY A 25 6.06 -0.13 9.72
C GLY A 25 6.00 -1.04 8.50
N THR A 26 6.87 -2.04 8.45
CA THR A 26 6.97 -2.96 7.30
C THR A 26 5.92 -4.06 7.34
N VAL A 27 5.15 -4.21 6.26
CA VAL A 27 4.13 -5.25 6.09
C VAL A 27 4.36 -5.97 4.77
N LYS A 28 4.13 -7.28 4.74
CA LYS A 28 4.19 -8.08 3.51
C LYS A 28 2.80 -8.13 2.87
N VAL A 29 2.72 -7.94 1.56
CA VAL A 29 1.46 -7.96 0.79
C VAL A 29 1.66 -8.68 -0.55
N ASN A 30 0.57 -9.17 -1.15
CA ASN A 30 0.61 -9.65 -2.53
C ASN A 30 0.79 -8.49 -3.52
N SER A 31 1.33 -8.78 -4.70
CA SER A 31 1.47 -7.82 -5.79
C SER A 31 1.12 -8.47 -7.12
N ARG A 32 0.13 -7.88 -7.81
CA ARG A 32 -0.39 -8.32 -9.12
C ARG A 32 -0.73 -7.12 -10.02
N HIS A 33 0.22 -6.21 -10.21
CA HIS A 33 0.10 -5.07 -11.15
C HIS A 33 1.37 -4.91 -12.01
N HIS A 34 1.21 -4.53 -13.29
CA HIS A 34 2.33 -4.18 -14.19
C HIS A 34 2.65 -2.69 -14.18
N GLN A 35 1.79 -1.89 -13.57
CA GLN A 35 1.86 -0.44 -13.51
C GLN A 35 1.87 -0.03 -12.04
N GLY A 36 2.44 1.15 -11.77
CA GLY A 36 2.47 1.71 -10.43
C GLY A 36 2.58 3.22 -10.50
N ILE A 37 2.28 3.87 -9.37
CA ILE A 37 2.33 5.33 -9.23
C ILE A 37 3.55 5.67 -8.38
N GLY A 38 4.47 6.46 -8.94
CA GLY A 38 5.57 7.04 -8.18
C GLY A 38 5.15 8.31 -7.44
N HIS A 39 5.94 8.73 -6.45
CA HIS A 39 5.65 9.90 -5.62
C HIS A 39 5.33 11.18 -6.41
N LYS A 40 6.08 11.45 -7.49
CA LYS A 40 5.89 12.64 -8.34
C LYS A 40 4.62 12.61 -9.20
N GLN A 41 4.02 11.44 -9.38
CA GLN A 41 2.82 11.23 -10.20
C GLN A 41 1.54 11.28 -9.37
N LEU A 42 1.63 11.19 -8.04
CA LEU A 42 0.48 11.27 -7.17
C LEU A 42 -0.10 12.69 -7.20
N SER A 43 -1.41 12.80 -7.44
CA SER A 43 -2.11 14.08 -7.39
C SER A 43 -2.02 14.72 -6.00
N ASN A 44 -1.88 16.05 -5.95
CA ASN A 44 -1.80 16.85 -4.73
C ASN A 44 -3.05 16.76 -3.82
N PHE A 45 -4.15 16.16 -4.29
CA PHE A 45 -5.32 15.87 -3.47
C PHE A 45 -5.15 14.65 -2.54
N PHE A 46 -4.12 13.83 -2.80
CA PHE A 46 -3.86 12.61 -2.07
C PHE A 46 -2.53 12.68 -1.31
N PHE A 47 -2.43 11.82 -0.30
CA PHE A 47 -1.23 11.61 0.49
C PHE A 47 -0.86 10.13 0.43
N ALA A 48 0.38 9.84 0.01
CA ALA A 48 0.91 8.49 0.07
C ALA A 48 0.94 7.99 1.51
N SER A 49 0.54 6.74 1.70
CA SER A 49 0.41 6.06 2.99
C SER A 49 1.30 4.83 3.12
N ALA A 50 1.70 4.21 2.00
CA ALA A 50 2.70 3.16 1.99
C ALA A 50 3.49 3.15 0.68
N TYR A 51 4.74 2.70 0.75
CA TYR A 51 5.62 2.52 -0.40
C TYR A 51 6.21 1.12 -0.42
N THR A 52 6.39 0.54 -1.60
CA THR A 52 7.25 -0.63 -1.79
C THR A 52 8.67 -0.31 -1.37
N ILE A 53 9.30 -1.18 -0.58
CA ILE A 53 10.66 -0.95 -0.07
C ILE A 53 11.70 -0.99 -1.20
N ASP A 54 11.52 -1.88 -2.17
CA ASP A 54 12.54 -2.16 -3.19
C ASP A 54 12.63 -1.08 -4.28
N ASP A 55 11.49 -0.53 -4.72
CA ASP A 55 11.43 0.41 -5.85
C ASP A 55 10.78 1.77 -5.53
N GLY A 56 10.21 1.94 -4.32
CA GLY A 56 9.59 3.18 -3.88
C GLY A 56 8.28 3.54 -4.59
N LEU A 57 7.63 2.58 -5.27
CA LEU A 57 6.27 2.78 -5.79
C LEU A 57 5.27 2.94 -4.65
N ILE A 58 4.23 3.73 -4.87
CA ILE A 58 3.13 3.91 -3.91
C ILE A 58 2.24 2.68 -3.94
N GLU A 59 2.10 2.04 -2.78
CA GLU A 59 1.24 0.87 -2.58
C GLU A 59 -0.06 1.19 -1.86
N ALA A 60 -0.12 2.36 -1.21
CA ALA A 60 -1.36 2.89 -0.66
C ALA A 60 -1.35 4.41 -0.61
N PHE A 61 -2.50 5.02 -0.81
CA PHE A 61 -2.70 6.46 -0.62
C PHE A 61 -4.11 6.75 -0.08
N LYS A 62 -4.29 7.96 0.44
CA LYS A 62 -5.58 8.43 0.94
C LYS A 62 -5.84 9.89 0.60
N ASN A 63 -7.08 10.33 0.70
CA ASN A 63 -7.40 11.75 0.69
C ASN A 63 -7.26 12.38 2.09
N LYS A 64 -7.48 13.70 2.19
CA LYS A 64 -7.27 14.48 3.42
C LYS A 64 -8.11 13.99 4.60
N ASP A 65 -9.40 13.76 4.38
CA ASP A 65 -10.36 13.36 5.43
C ASP A 65 -10.41 11.85 5.68
N GLY A 66 -9.75 11.04 4.84
CA GLY A 66 -9.71 9.59 4.98
C GLY A 66 -10.97 8.89 4.46
N SER A 67 -11.88 9.59 3.78
CA SER A 67 -13.05 8.97 3.12
C SER A 67 -12.64 8.08 1.93
N ILE A 68 -11.44 8.29 1.40
CA ILE A 68 -10.82 7.46 0.36
C ILE A 68 -9.53 6.89 0.91
N ILE A 69 -9.42 5.57 0.88
CA ILE A 69 -8.19 4.82 1.10
C ILE A 69 -8.09 3.83 -0.05
N ALA A 70 -7.02 3.94 -0.82
CA ALA A 70 -6.74 3.07 -1.96
C ALA A 70 -5.46 2.29 -1.70
N VAL A 71 -5.46 1.04 -2.13
CA VAL A 71 -4.33 0.13 -2.07
C VAL A 71 -4.08 -0.44 -3.47
N GLN A 72 -2.82 -0.70 -3.79
CA GLN A 72 -2.42 -1.28 -5.06
C GLN A 72 -2.34 -2.82 -5.01
N PHE A 73 -2.00 -3.37 -3.84
CA PHE A 73 -2.17 -4.79 -3.54
C PHE A 73 -3.65 -5.22 -3.52
N HIS A 74 -3.88 -6.53 -3.50
CA HIS A 74 -5.20 -7.15 -3.57
C HIS A 74 -5.63 -7.71 -2.20
N PRO A 75 -6.21 -6.90 -1.30
CA PRO A 75 -6.67 -7.38 0.02
C PRO A 75 -7.78 -8.44 -0.08
N GLU A 76 -8.50 -8.50 -1.20
CA GLU A 76 -9.60 -9.44 -1.43
C GLU A 76 -9.14 -10.89 -1.70
N ARG A 77 -7.87 -11.08 -2.03
CA ARG A 77 -7.29 -12.40 -2.37
C ARG A 77 -6.73 -13.10 -1.14
N LEU A 78 -7.64 -13.67 -0.34
CA LEU A 78 -7.31 -14.27 0.97
C LEU A 78 -6.30 -15.42 0.89
N ASP A 79 -6.28 -16.16 -0.22
CA ASP A 79 -5.33 -17.25 -0.50
C ASP A 79 -3.92 -16.77 -0.82
N GLU A 80 -3.77 -15.48 -1.16
CA GLU A 80 -2.50 -14.82 -1.44
C GLU A 80 -2.02 -13.96 -0.27
N HIS A 81 -2.73 -13.98 0.87
CA HIS A 81 -2.26 -13.32 2.08
C HIS A 81 -0.98 -14.01 2.55
N PRO A 82 -0.01 -13.24 3.09
CA PRO A 82 1.20 -13.84 3.64
C PRO A 82 0.82 -14.85 4.73
N ASN A 83 1.22 -16.10 4.55
CA ASN A 83 1.12 -17.10 5.62
C ASN A 83 1.91 -16.59 6.82
N LYS A 84 1.30 -16.67 8.02
CA LYS A 84 1.94 -16.31 9.29
C LYS A 84 3.23 -17.09 9.52
#